data_AF-A0A8T6QKU3-F1
#
_entry.id   AF-A0A8T6QKU3-F1
#
_cell.length_a   1.000
_cell.length_b   1.000
_cell.length_c   1.000
_cell.angle_alpha   90.00
_cell.angle_beta   90.00
_cell.angle_gamma   90.00
#
_symmetry.space_group_name_H-M   'P 1'
#
loop_
_entity.id
_entity.type
_entity.pdbx_description
1 polymer ?
#
loop_
_entity_poly.entity_id
_entity_poly.type
_entity_poly.pdbx_seq_one_letter_code
_entity_poly.pdbx_strand_id
1 'polypeptide(L)'
;GWAYVIFVPLLWFFGIHGALALTALDNGIMTPWALENIATYQQYGSVEAALAAGKTFHIWAKPMLDSFIFLGGSGATLGLILAIFIASRRADYRQVAKLALPSGIFQINEPILFGLPIIMNPAMFIQFDLV
;
A
#
# COMPACT_ATOMS: atom_id res chain seq x y z
N GLY A 1 4.98 -8.77 -7.76
CA GLY A 1 4.38 -7.45 -8.03
C GLY A 1 2.88 -7.51 -7.94
N TRP A 2 2.20 -7.52 -9.08
CA TRP A 2 0.73 -7.47 -9.19
C TRP A 2 -0.05 -8.43 -8.30
N ALA A 3 0.38 -9.69 -8.17
CA ALA A 3 -0.28 -10.63 -7.26
C ALA A 3 -0.38 -10.06 -5.83
N TYR A 4 0.71 -9.51 -5.28
CA TYR A 4 0.67 -8.92 -3.95
C TYR A 4 -0.24 -7.68 -3.89
N VAL A 5 -0.20 -6.83 -4.93
CA VAL A 5 -1.06 -5.64 -5.03
C VAL A 5 -2.55 -5.99 -5.00
N ILE A 6 -2.95 -7.07 -5.66
CA ILE A 6 -4.35 -7.52 -5.73
C ILE A 6 -4.73 -8.32 -4.48
N PHE A 7 -3.88 -9.23 -4.03
CA PHE A 7 -4.24 -10.13 -2.93
C PHE A 7 -4.22 -9.46 -1.56
N VAL A 8 -3.39 -8.42 -1.32
CA VAL A 8 -3.43 -7.67 -0.05
C VAL A 8 -4.81 -7.06 0.24
N PRO A 9 -5.36 -6.19 -0.62
CA PRO A 9 -6.70 -5.62 -0.43
C PRO A 9 -7.80 -6.68 -0.50
N LEU A 10 -7.69 -7.69 -1.37
CA LEU A 10 -8.65 -8.79 -1.44
C LEU A 10 -8.73 -9.58 -0.13
N LEU A 11 -7.61 -9.82 0.56
CA LEU A 11 -7.64 -10.47 1.87
C LEU A 11 -8.30 -9.57 2.91
N TRP A 12 -8.05 -8.26 2.86
CA TRP A 12 -8.72 -7.28 3.71
C TRP A 12 -10.24 -7.22 3.48
N PHE A 13 -10.72 -7.45 2.27
CA PHE A 13 -12.15 -7.57 1.98
C PHE A 13 -12.82 -8.66 2.83
N PHE A 14 -12.11 -9.77 3.09
CA PHE A 14 -12.56 -10.86 3.95
C PHE A 14 -12.18 -10.66 5.43
N GLY A 15 -11.63 -9.50 5.80
CA GLY A 15 -11.18 -9.19 7.17
C GLY A 15 -9.86 -9.86 7.56
N ILE A 16 -9.11 -10.40 6.60
CA ILE A 16 -7.79 -10.99 6.82
C ILE A 16 -6.73 -9.93 6.55
N HIS A 17 -5.79 -9.75 7.48
CA HIS A 17 -4.72 -8.78 7.30
C HIS A 17 -3.78 -9.20 6.17
N GLY A 18 -3.95 -8.62 4.97
CA GLY A 18 -3.30 -9.07 3.74
C GLY A 18 -1.77 -9.08 3.77
N ALA A 19 -1.13 -8.02 4.30
CA ALA A 19 0.33 -7.96 4.40
C ALA A 19 0.92 -9.03 5.34
N LEU A 20 0.25 -9.34 6.45
CA LEU A 20 0.65 -10.42 7.36
C LEU A 20 0.45 -11.79 6.72
N ALA A 21 -0.67 -11.99 6.04
CA ALA A 21 -0.96 -13.24 5.33
C ALA A 21 0.04 -13.51 4.18
N LEU A 22 0.58 -12.45 3.56
CA LEU A 22 1.53 -12.54 2.44
C LEU A 22 2.99 -12.29 2.87
N THR A 23 3.30 -12.36 4.16
CA THR A 23 4.67 -12.15 4.67
C THR A 23 5.70 -13.09 4.06
N ALA A 24 5.32 -14.33 3.69
CA ALA A 24 6.20 -15.24 2.97
C ALA A 24 6.63 -14.71 1.60
N LEU A 25 5.74 -14.02 0.88
CA LEU A 25 6.05 -13.41 -0.42
C LEU A 25 6.92 -12.15 -0.25
N ASP A 26 6.64 -11.37 0.78
CA ASP A 26 7.44 -10.20 1.12
C ASP A 26 8.89 -10.60 1.47
N ASN A 27 9.06 -11.45 2.47
CA ASN A 27 10.38 -11.87 2.96
C ASN A 27 11.12 -12.76 1.96
N GLY A 28 10.41 -13.54 1.16
CA GLY A 28 11.01 -14.48 0.22
C GLY A 28 11.44 -13.85 -1.11
N ILE A 29 10.79 -12.76 -1.54
CA ILE A 29 11.02 -12.17 -2.87
C ILE A 29 11.24 -10.66 -2.80
N MET A 30 10.30 -9.91 -2.22
CA MET A 30 10.27 -8.44 -2.36
C MET A 30 11.34 -7.75 -1.53
N THR A 31 11.58 -8.24 -0.32
CA THR A 31 12.64 -7.75 0.56
C THR A 31 14.03 -8.10 0.01
N PRO A 32 14.32 -9.34 -0.42
CA PRO A 32 15.56 -9.66 -1.13
C PRO A 32 15.82 -8.78 -2.36
N TRP A 33 14.81 -8.55 -3.20
CA TRP A 33 14.93 -7.63 -4.35
C TRP A 33 15.22 -6.18 -3.94
N ALA A 34 14.67 -5.72 -2.81
CA ALA A 34 15.02 -4.40 -2.27
C ALA A 34 16.50 -4.34 -1.85
N LEU A 35 17.02 -5.40 -1.23
CA LEU A 35 18.42 -5.48 -0.84
C LEU A 35 19.36 -5.53 -2.05
N GLU A 36 19.00 -6.26 -3.11
CA GLU A 36 19.77 -6.27 -4.37
C GLU A 36 19.82 -4.89 -5.02
N ASN A 37 18.71 -4.15 -5.01
CA ASN A 37 18.66 -2.77 -5.49
C ASN A 37 19.59 -1.86 -4.67
N ILE A 38 19.56 -1.97 -3.34
CA ILE A 38 20.42 -1.18 -2.45
C ILE A 38 21.90 -1.51 -2.70
N ALA A 39 22.24 -2.78 -2.79
CA ALA A 39 23.62 -3.21 -3.06
C ALA A 39 24.12 -2.70 -4.42
N THR A 40 23.27 -2.74 -5.45
CA THR A 40 23.58 -2.19 -6.77
C THR A 40 23.80 -0.68 -6.70
N TYR A 41 22.93 0.07 -6.03
CA TYR A 41 23.09 1.51 -5.86
C TYR A 41 24.40 1.84 -5.11
N GLN A 42 24.69 1.12 -4.01
CA GLN A 42 25.90 1.33 -3.22
C GLN A 42 27.19 1.04 -4.02
N GLN A 43 27.17 0.01 -4.87
CA GLN A 43 28.34 -0.36 -5.68
C GLN A 43 28.66 0.69 -6.75
N TYR A 44 27.65 1.28 -7.39
CA TYR A 44 27.85 2.20 -8.53
C TYR A 44 27.69 3.68 -8.17
N GLY A 45 27.23 4.00 -6.95
CA GLY A 45 27.10 5.36 -6.43
C GLY A 45 25.89 6.16 -6.94
N SER A 46 25.27 5.74 -8.04
CA SER A 46 24.00 6.30 -8.53
C SER A 46 23.23 5.28 -9.38
N VAL A 47 21.94 5.54 -9.62
CA VAL A 47 21.11 4.73 -10.51
C VAL A 47 21.61 4.84 -11.95
N GLU A 48 21.96 6.05 -12.40
CA GLU A 48 22.44 6.33 -13.76
C GLU A 48 23.74 5.58 -14.08
N ALA A 49 24.69 5.59 -13.14
CA ALA A 49 25.95 4.86 -13.28
C ALA A 49 25.73 3.35 -13.35
N ALA A 50 24.82 2.80 -12.53
CA ALA A 50 24.46 1.39 -12.56
C ALA A 50 23.80 1.00 -13.90
N LEU A 51 22.87 1.81 -14.40
CA LEU A 51 22.21 1.59 -15.69
C LEU A 51 23.21 1.67 -16.86
N ALA A 52 24.12 2.64 -16.84
CA ALA A 52 25.19 2.78 -17.85
C ALA A 52 26.15 1.57 -17.85
N ALA A 53 26.34 0.93 -16.68
CA ALA A 53 27.08 -0.32 -16.53
C ALA A 53 26.25 -1.58 -16.86
N GLY A 54 25.04 -1.43 -17.42
CA GLY A 54 24.16 -2.52 -17.83
C GLY A 54 23.45 -3.25 -16.69
N LYS A 55 23.35 -2.63 -15.50
CA LYS A 55 22.55 -3.17 -14.38
C LYS A 55 21.08 -2.79 -14.51
N THR A 56 20.23 -3.54 -13.82
CA THR A 56 18.79 -3.31 -13.75
C THR A 56 18.33 -3.30 -12.31
N PHE A 57 17.20 -2.65 -12.04
CA PHE A 57 16.60 -2.59 -10.72
C PHE A 57 15.25 -3.31 -10.71
N HIS A 58 14.98 -4.01 -9.62
CA HIS A 58 13.70 -4.65 -9.38
C HIS A 58 12.67 -3.60 -8.98
N ILE A 59 11.72 -3.31 -9.86
CA ILE A 59 10.64 -2.34 -9.59
C ILE A 59 9.70 -2.86 -8.50
N TRP A 60 9.40 -4.17 -8.50
CA TRP A 60 8.50 -4.80 -7.55
C TRP A 60 9.15 -5.14 -6.20
N ALA A 61 9.96 -4.23 -5.67
CA ALA A 61 10.59 -4.32 -4.37
C ALA A 61 9.67 -3.73 -3.28
N LYS A 62 9.84 -4.19 -2.03
CA LYS A 62 8.97 -3.78 -0.90
C LYS A 62 8.85 -2.25 -0.73
N PRO A 63 9.93 -1.44 -0.78
CA PRO A 63 9.81 0.01 -0.64
C PRO A 63 8.99 0.70 -1.74
N MET A 64 8.99 0.16 -2.96
CA MET A 64 8.17 0.69 -4.07
C MET A 64 6.67 0.53 -3.74
N LEU A 65 6.28 -0.65 -3.27
CA LEU A 65 4.90 -0.95 -2.91
C LEU A 65 4.44 -0.06 -1.74
N ASP A 66 5.23 0.00 -0.68
CA ASP A 66 4.86 0.76 0.53
C ASP A 66 4.79 2.26 0.27
N SER A 67 5.70 2.81 -0.53
CA SER A 67 5.77 4.27 -0.72
C SER A 67 4.79 4.79 -1.77
N PHE A 68 4.43 3.98 -2.76
CA PHE A 68 3.69 4.47 -3.93
C PHE A 68 2.37 3.77 -4.20
N ILE A 69 2.19 2.52 -3.76
CA ILE A 69 0.94 1.76 -4.00
C ILE A 69 0.08 1.77 -2.74
N PHE A 70 0.68 1.42 -1.61
CA PHE A 70 0.01 1.25 -0.33
C PHE A 70 0.02 2.54 0.49
N LEU A 71 -0.35 3.64 -0.18
CA LEU A 71 -0.31 4.97 0.41
C LEU A 71 -1.42 5.13 1.46
N GLY A 72 -1.00 5.17 2.72
CA GLY A 72 -1.88 5.26 3.86
C GLY A 72 -2.24 3.95 4.51
N GLY A 73 -1.67 2.83 4.06
CA GLY A 73 -1.90 1.48 4.56
C GLY A 73 -2.16 0.48 3.42
N SER A 74 -3.01 -0.51 3.61
CA SER A 74 -3.40 -1.40 2.50
C SER A 74 -4.32 -0.67 1.51
N GLY A 75 -3.97 -0.65 0.23
CA GLY A 75 -4.58 0.23 -0.79
C GLY A 75 -4.19 1.71 -0.63
N ALA A 76 -4.78 2.60 -1.42
CA ALA A 76 -4.54 4.04 -1.31
C ALA A 76 -5.45 4.76 -0.29
N THR A 77 -5.50 4.27 0.97
CA THR A 77 -6.45 4.76 1.99
C THR A 77 -6.24 6.20 2.42
N LEU A 78 -5.02 6.74 2.32
CA LEU A 78 -4.81 8.16 2.58
C LEU A 78 -5.52 9.01 1.52
N GLY A 79 -5.52 8.56 0.27
CA GLY A 79 -6.29 9.18 -0.82
C GLY A 79 -7.79 9.17 -0.52
N LEU A 80 -8.33 8.05 -0.02
CA LEU A 80 -9.73 7.95 0.41
C LEU A 80 -10.07 8.91 1.56
N ILE A 81 -9.21 9.02 2.58
CA ILE A 81 -9.40 9.94 3.71
C ILE A 81 -9.49 11.39 3.20
N LEU A 82 -8.57 11.80 2.32
CA LEU A 82 -8.57 13.13 1.71
C LEU A 82 -9.83 13.35 0.84
N ALA A 83 -10.22 12.35 0.05
CA ALA A 83 -11.44 12.40 -0.76
C ALA A 83 -12.70 12.60 0.10
N ILE A 84 -12.78 11.95 1.27
CA ILE A 84 -13.89 12.16 2.22
C ILE A 84 -13.91 13.60 2.73
N PHE A 85 -12.76 14.20 3.05
CA PHE A 85 -12.73 15.59 3.50
C PHE A 85 -13.16 16.58 2.42
N ILE A 86 -12.80 16.32 1.17
CA ILE A 86 -13.09 17.20 0.02
C ILE A 86 -14.56 17.05 -0.43
N ALA A 87 -15.03 15.82 -0.62
CA ALA A 87 -16.29 15.55 -1.32
C ALA A 87 -17.45 15.11 -0.42
N SER A 88 -17.17 14.45 0.71
CA SER A 88 -18.24 13.88 1.55
C SER A 88 -18.90 14.93 2.43
N ARG A 89 -20.24 14.97 2.38
CA ARG A 89 -21.11 15.76 3.27
C ARG A 89 -21.63 14.97 4.47
N ARG A 90 -21.37 13.66 4.51
CA ARG A 90 -21.85 12.74 5.54
C ARG A 90 -21.06 12.89 6.83
N ALA A 91 -21.74 13.20 7.93
CA ALA A 91 -21.10 13.49 9.22
C ALA A 91 -20.38 12.27 9.80
N ASP A 92 -20.97 11.08 9.68
CA ASP A 92 -20.40 9.80 10.09
C ASP A 92 -19.09 9.50 9.34
N TYR A 93 -19.08 9.63 8.02
CA TYR A 93 -17.87 9.36 7.21
C TYR A 93 -16.75 10.34 7.54
N ARG A 94 -17.09 11.63 7.72
CA ARG A 94 -16.11 12.65 8.11
C ARG A 94 -15.55 12.43 9.51
N GLN A 95 -16.35 11.91 10.45
CA GLN A 95 -15.87 11.56 11.78
C GLN A 95 -14.86 10.42 11.73
N VAL A 96 -15.17 9.35 10.98
CA VAL A 96 -14.23 8.23 10.78
C VAL A 96 -12.93 8.73 10.13
N ALA A 97 -13.03 9.53 9.06
CA ALA A 97 -11.85 10.09 8.39
C ALA A 97 -10.98 10.96 9.32
N LYS A 98 -11.59 11.76 10.22
CA LYS A 98 -10.85 12.54 11.24
C LYS A 98 -10.10 11.64 12.21
N LEU A 99 -10.72 10.54 12.64
CA LEU A 99 -10.10 9.58 13.55
C LEU A 99 -8.98 8.79 12.86
N ALA A 100 -9.16 8.45 11.58
CA ALA A 100 -8.23 7.66 10.80
C ALA A 100 -7.05 8.46 10.22
N LEU A 101 -7.16 9.79 10.07
CA LEU A 101 -6.10 10.60 9.45
C LEU A 101 -4.74 10.47 10.18
N PRO A 102 -4.64 10.56 11.52
CA PRO A 102 -3.36 10.46 12.20
C PRO A 102 -2.66 9.14 11.92
N SER A 103 -3.37 8.01 12.01
CA SER A 103 -2.84 6.68 11.73
C SER A 103 -2.52 6.50 10.24
N GLY A 104 -3.37 7.04 9.36
CA GLY A 104 -3.20 6.97 7.91
C GLY A 104 -1.93 7.67 7.42
N ILE A 105 -1.49 8.75 8.06
CA ILE A 105 -0.20 9.40 7.76
C ILE A 105 0.98 8.44 8.01
N PHE A 106 0.83 7.53 8.98
CA PHE A 106 1.83 6.52 9.31
C PHE A 106 1.53 5.15 8.68
N GLN A 107 0.71 5.12 7.62
CA GLN A 107 0.38 3.92 6.86
C GLN A 107 -0.39 2.86 7.66
N ILE A 108 -1.16 3.30 8.66
CA ILE A 108 -2.02 2.45 9.50
C ILE A 108 -3.48 2.78 9.16
N ASN A 109 -4.20 1.83 8.56
CA ASN A 109 -5.51 2.06 7.97
C ASN A 109 -6.66 1.27 8.61
N GLU A 110 -6.43 0.52 9.67
CA GLU A 110 -7.49 -0.21 10.38
C GLU A 110 -8.66 0.70 10.78
N PRO A 111 -8.44 1.94 11.28
CA PRO A 111 -9.54 2.82 11.62
C PRO A 111 -10.45 3.19 10.43
N ILE A 112 -9.93 3.28 9.20
CA ILE A 112 -10.74 3.57 8.00
C ILE A 112 -11.39 2.29 7.45
N LEU A 113 -10.67 1.16 7.48
CA LEU A 113 -11.15 -0.14 6.98
C LEU A 113 -12.31 -0.69 7.81
N PHE A 114 -12.22 -0.59 9.13
CA PHE A 114 -13.26 -1.05 10.05
C PHE A 114 -14.29 0.04 10.37
N GLY A 115 -13.90 1.31 10.30
CA GLY A 115 -14.79 2.44 10.59
C GLY A 115 -15.77 2.75 9.44
N LEU A 116 -15.40 2.40 8.20
CA LEU A 116 -16.30 2.43 7.05
C LEU A 116 -16.69 1.00 6.66
N PRO A 117 -17.83 0.79 5.97
CA PRO A 117 -18.18 -0.53 5.47
C PRO A 117 -17.36 -0.83 4.21
N ILE A 118 -16.03 -0.97 4.33
CA ILE A 118 -15.13 -1.38 3.25
C ILE A 118 -15.04 -2.92 3.23
N ILE A 119 -14.88 -3.51 4.42
CA ILE A 119 -14.85 -4.95 4.61
C ILE A 119 -16.22 -5.55 4.24
N MET A 120 -16.20 -6.62 3.46
CA MET A 120 -17.39 -7.35 2.99
C MET A 120 -18.44 -6.50 2.25
N ASN A 121 -18.10 -5.30 1.79
CA ASN A 121 -18.98 -4.45 0.99
C ASN A 121 -18.43 -4.31 -0.44
N PRO A 122 -18.99 -5.04 -1.43
CA PRO A 122 -18.50 -5.03 -2.79
C PRO A 122 -18.45 -3.64 -3.43
N ALA A 123 -19.40 -2.75 -3.11
CA ALA A 123 -19.48 -1.42 -3.71
C ALA A 123 -18.31 -0.52 -3.28
N MET A 124 -17.92 -0.60 -2.00
CA MET A 124 -16.75 0.13 -1.49
C MET A 124 -15.45 -0.59 -1.82
N PHE A 125 -15.46 -1.93 -1.85
CA PHE A 125 -14.29 -2.73 -2.16
C PHE A 125 -13.79 -2.50 -3.59
N ILE A 126 -14.67 -2.43 -4.59
CA ILE A 126 -14.25 -2.16 -5.98
C ILE A 126 -13.47 -0.85 -6.08
N GLN A 127 -13.89 0.19 -5.37
CA GLN A 127 -13.17 1.47 -5.34
C GLN A 127 -11.87 1.43 -4.54
N PHE A 128 -11.75 0.48 -3.61
CA PHE A 128 -10.58 0.29 -2.77
C PHE A 128 -9.50 -0.60 -3.43
N ASP A 129 -9.91 -1.59 -4.22
CA ASP A 129 -9.02 -2.53 -4.92
C ASP A 129 -8.47 -1.95 -6.23
N LEU A 130 -9.21 -1.05 -6.89
CA LEU A 130 -8.84 -0.44 -8.16
C LEU A 130 -7.89 0.78 -8.02
N VAL A 131 -7.66 1.27 -6.80
CA VAL A 131 -6.81 2.45 -6.52
C VAL A 131 -5.51 2.00 -5.85
#